data_AF-A0A804NLA2-F1
#
_entry.id   AF-A0A804NLA2-F1
#
_cell.length_a   1.000
_cell.length_b   1.000
_cell.length_c   1.000
_cell.angle_alpha   90.00
_cell.angle_beta   90.00
_cell.angle_gamma   90.00
#
_symmetry.space_group_name_H-M   'P 1'
#
loop_
_entity.id
_entity.type
_entity.pdbx_description
1 polymer ?
#
loop_
_entity_poly.entity_id
_entity_poly.type
_entity_poly.pdbx_seq_one_letter_code
_entity_poly.pdbx_strand_id
1 'polypeptide(L)'
;MGEQVVTERIQRKLEEANATVQQHLAGIQDHVNFTMQEAINNCVENCGMPVLAVNNVFESEMAKFQERLNRSLMVCQDKFEAAKLQKMKTDATQELESCVNRSIDDSIRALPYVVQQMKSTLNIN
;
A
#
# COMPACT_ATOMS: atom_id res chain seq x y z
N MET A 1 52.87 -5.74 47.06
CA MET A 1 51.84 -4.89 47.71
C MET A 1 51.63 -3.54 47.03
N GLY A 2 52.67 -2.82 46.56
CA GLY A 2 52.48 -1.52 45.90
C GLY A 2 51.77 -1.56 44.54
N GLU A 3 52.05 -2.57 43.72
CA GLU A 3 51.51 -2.69 42.34
C GLU A 3 49.98 -2.88 42.30
N GLN A 4 49.44 -3.74 43.17
CA GLN A 4 48.00 -3.98 43.27
C GLN A 4 47.22 -2.72 43.68
N VAL A 5 47.79 -1.92 44.59
CA VAL A 5 47.20 -0.64 45.03
C VAL A 5 47.21 0.39 43.90
N VAL A 6 48.23 0.37 43.03
CA VAL A 6 48.29 1.26 41.86
C VAL A 6 47.23 0.85 40.83
N THR A 7 47.08 -0.44 40.55
CA THR A 7 46.06 -0.97 39.62
C THR A 7 44.64 -0.60 40.05
N GLU A 8 44.31 -0.79 41.33
CA GLU A 8 42.98 -0.45 41.87
C GLU A 8 42.65 1.04 41.74
N ARG A 9 43.64 1.93 41.96
CA ARG A 9 43.46 3.38 41.81
C ARG A 9 43.21 3.78 40.36
N ILE A 10 43.93 3.16 39.42
CA ILE A 10 43.72 3.37 37.98
C ILE A 10 42.31 2.95 37.60
N GLN A 11 41.87 1.77 38.06
CA GLN A 11 40.56 1.24 37.74
C GLN A 11 39.42 2.14 38.27
N ARG A 12 39.54 2.64 39.50
CA ARG A 12 38.58 3.62 40.03
C ARG A 12 38.52 4.90 39.19
N LYS A 13 39.68 5.41 38.75
CA LYS A 13 39.73 6.60 37.88
C LYS A 13 39.13 6.34 36.51
N LEU A 14 39.28 5.13 35.98
CA LEU A 14 38.64 4.71 34.74
C LEU A 14 37.11 4.67 34.88
N GLU A 15 36.60 4.15 36.00
CA GLU A 15 35.15 4.12 36.29
C GLU A 15 34.57 5.52 36.45
N GLU A 16 35.25 6.42 37.18
CA GLU A 16 34.86 7.84 37.30
C GLU A 16 34.83 8.53 35.93
N ALA A 17 35.84 8.29 35.09
CA ALA A 17 35.89 8.82 33.74
C ALA A 17 34.73 8.29 32.88
N ASN A 18 34.44 6.98 32.95
CA ASN A 18 33.33 6.38 32.20
C ASN A 18 31.97 6.93 32.64
N ALA A 19 31.73 7.10 33.94
CA ALA A 19 30.50 7.70 34.47
C ALA A 19 30.34 9.16 34.00
N THR A 20 31.44 9.92 34.02
CA THR A 20 31.45 11.31 33.54
C THR A 20 31.13 11.38 32.04
N VAL A 21 31.72 10.49 31.24
CA VAL A 21 31.44 10.38 29.80
C VAL A 21 29.97 10.04 29.57
N GLN A 22 29.42 9.04 30.25
CA GLN A 22 28.02 8.67 30.13
C GLN A 22 27.07 9.82 30.49
N GLN A 23 27.36 10.55 31.57
CA GLN A 23 26.57 11.70 31.97
C GLN A 23 26.54 12.80 30.89
N HIS A 24 27.69 13.08 30.28
CA HIS A 24 27.78 14.11 29.22
C HIS A 24 27.14 13.64 27.91
N LEU A 25 27.25 12.35 27.58
CA LEU A 25 26.70 11.79 26.35
C LEU A 25 25.21 11.46 26.45
N ALA A 26 24.64 11.32 27.65
CA ALA A 26 23.23 10.98 27.85
C ALA A 26 22.29 11.93 27.08
N GLY A 27 22.50 13.24 27.20
CA GLY A 27 21.68 14.24 26.50
C GLY A 27 21.81 14.15 24.97
N ILE A 28 23.00 13.79 24.46
CA ILE A 28 23.20 13.55 23.02
C ILE A 28 22.44 12.29 22.60
N GLN A 29 22.50 11.23 23.40
CA GLN A 29 21.82 9.97 23.09
C GLN A 29 20.30 10.13 23.09
N ASP A 30 19.75 10.89 24.04
CA ASP A 30 18.32 11.22 24.08
C ASP A 30 17.90 12.06 22.86
N HIS A 31 18.70 13.06 22.48
CA HIS A 31 18.43 13.88 21.30
C HIS A 31 18.46 13.06 20.00
N VAL A 32 19.42 12.14 19.86
CA VAL A 32 19.50 11.21 18.73
C VAL A 32 18.26 10.30 18.70
N ASN A 33 17.89 9.70 19.83
CA ASN A 33 16.71 8.84 19.90
C ASN A 33 15.42 9.59 19.53
N PHE A 34 15.24 10.79 20.07
CA PHE A 34 14.09 11.63 19.80
C PHE A 34 14.00 12.01 18.31
N THR A 35 15.09 12.53 17.74
CA THR A 35 15.15 12.94 16.33
C THR A 35 14.91 11.76 15.39
N MET A 36 15.45 10.58 15.73
CA MET A 36 15.20 9.35 14.96
C MET A 36 13.73 8.93 15.03
N GLN A 37 13.11 9.00 16.20
CA GLN A 37 11.69 8.65 16.35
C GLN A 37 10.79 9.60 15.55
N GLU A 38 11.06 10.91 15.58
CA GLU A 38 10.34 11.88 14.76
C GLU A 38 10.51 11.61 13.27
N ALA A 39 11.72 11.32 12.80
CA ALA A 39 11.99 10.97 11.41
C ALA A 39 11.24 9.70 10.98
N ILE A 40 11.20 8.68 11.84
CA ILE A 40 10.45 7.44 11.59
C ILE A 40 8.95 7.72 11.49
N ASN A 41 8.39 8.47 12.46
CA ASN A 41 6.96 8.80 12.46
C ASN A 41 6.58 9.58 11.19
N ASN A 42 7.37 10.58 10.83
CA ASN A 42 7.17 11.34 9.58
C ASN A 42 7.25 10.44 8.34
N CYS A 43 8.16 9.47 8.31
CA CYS A 43 8.25 8.52 7.19
C CYS A 43 7.02 7.62 7.12
N VAL A 44 6.53 7.11 8.26
CA VAL A 44 5.32 6.28 8.30
C VAL A 44 4.11 7.08 7.83
N GLU A 45 3.94 8.32 8.29
CA GLU A 45 2.82 9.17 7.91
C GLU A 45 2.85 9.59 6.44
N ASN A 46 4.03 9.92 5.91
CA ASN A 46 4.14 10.47 4.54
C ASN A 46 4.39 9.40 3.47
N CYS A 47 4.91 8.23 3.85
CA CYS A 47 5.24 7.16 2.90
C CYS A 47 4.39 5.90 3.14
N GLY A 48 4.22 5.48 4.39
CA GLY A 48 3.51 4.24 4.73
C GLY A 48 1.99 4.35 4.62
N MET A 49 1.42 5.38 5.26
CA MET A 49 -0.03 5.59 5.30
C MET A 49 -0.65 5.80 3.91
N PRO A 50 -0.08 6.60 2.99
CA PRO A 50 -0.63 6.74 1.64
C PRO A 50 -0.65 5.43 0.85
N VAL A 51 0.37 4.58 1.04
CA VAL A 51 0.44 3.25 0.40
C VAL A 51 -0.66 2.32 0.94
N LEU A 52 -0.93 2.34 2.24
CA LEU A 52 -2.05 1.58 2.80
C LEU A 52 -3.40 2.11 2.28
N ALA A 53 -3.54 3.44 2.19
CA ALA A 53 -4.76 4.07 1.68
C ALA A 53 -5.01 3.69 0.20
N VAL A 54 -3.98 3.70 -0.64
CA VAL A 54 -4.13 3.35 -2.06
C VAL A 54 -4.49 1.87 -2.26
N ASN A 55 -3.97 0.98 -1.40
CA ASN A 55 -4.35 -0.44 -1.43
C ASN A 55 -5.85 -0.63 -1.16
N ASN A 56 -6.40 0.06 -0.17
CA ASN A 56 -7.84 0.02 0.11
C ASN A 56 -8.69 0.54 -1.07
N VAL A 57 -8.23 1.62 -1.72
CA VAL A 57 -8.87 2.16 -2.93
C VAL A 57 -8.81 1.14 -4.07
N PHE A 58 -7.66 0.51 -4.29
CA PHE A 58 -7.48 -0.52 -5.31
C PHE A 58 -8.44 -1.69 -5.10
N GLU A 59 -8.48 -2.25 -3.88
CA GLU A 59 -9.36 -3.37 -3.57
C GLU A 59 -10.84 -3.00 -3.78
N SER A 60 -11.26 -1.82 -3.30
CA SER A 60 -12.64 -1.36 -3.44
C SER A 60 -13.04 -1.12 -4.90
N GLU A 61 -12.21 -0.42 -5.68
CA GLU A 61 -12.51 -0.12 -7.08
C GLU A 61 -12.45 -1.38 -7.95
N MET A 62 -11.53 -2.31 -7.66
CA MET A 62 -11.44 -3.57 -8.39
C MET A 62 -12.65 -4.48 -8.09
N ALA A 63 -13.14 -4.50 -6.85
CA ALA A 63 -14.37 -5.21 -6.52
C ALA A 63 -15.58 -4.65 -7.31
N LYS A 64 -15.73 -3.33 -7.37
CA LYS A 64 -16.80 -2.68 -8.17
C LYS A 64 -16.63 -2.96 -9.67
N PHE A 65 -15.40 -2.95 -10.17
CA PHE A 65 -15.09 -3.28 -11.56
C PHE A 65 -15.55 -4.71 -11.90
N GLN A 66 -15.17 -5.67 -11.06
CA GLN A 66 -15.54 -7.08 -11.22
C GLN A 66 -17.06 -7.28 -11.15
N GLU A 67 -17.73 -6.66 -10.17
CA GLU A 67 -19.19 -6.73 -10.03
C GLU A 67 -19.90 -6.22 -11.29
N ARG A 68 -19.49 -5.04 -11.79
CA ARG A 68 -20.09 -4.43 -12.99
C ARG A 68 -19.87 -5.29 -14.22
N LEU A 69 -18.67 -5.80 -14.43
CA LEU A 69 -18.36 -6.68 -15.56
C LEU A 69 -19.21 -7.97 -15.50
N ASN A 70 -19.25 -8.63 -14.34
CA ASN A 70 -20.05 -9.85 -14.17
C ASN A 70 -21.54 -9.60 -14.45
N ARG A 71 -22.08 -8.46 -13.99
CA ARG A 71 -23.46 -8.08 -14.30
C ARG A 71 -23.68 -7.85 -15.79
N SER A 72 -22.77 -7.17 -16.47
CA SER A 72 -22.86 -6.97 -17.93
C SER A 72 -22.81 -8.29 -18.70
N LEU A 73 -21.98 -9.24 -18.25
CA LEU A 73 -21.91 -10.57 -18.86
C LEU A 73 -23.19 -11.37 -18.65
N MET A 74 -23.84 -11.28 -17.48
CA MET A 74 -25.17 -11.88 -17.26
C MET A 74 -26.20 -11.30 -18.24
N VAL A 75 -26.19 -9.98 -18.49
CA VAL A 75 -27.07 -9.37 -19.50
C VAL A 75 -26.80 -9.91 -20.91
N CYS A 76 -25.53 -10.14 -21.27
CA CYS A 76 -25.20 -10.75 -22.55
C CYS A 76 -25.71 -12.19 -22.66
N GLN A 77 -25.61 -12.96 -21.58
CA GLN A 77 -26.14 -14.32 -21.50
C GLN A 77 -27.68 -14.34 -21.66
N ASP A 78 -28.40 -13.46 -20.97
CA ASP A 78 -29.85 -13.37 -21.08
C ASP A 78 -30.31 -13.06 -22.52
N LYS A 79 -29.59 -12.13 -23.19
CA LYS A 79 -29.84 -11.81 -24.60
C LYS A 79 -29.61 -13.02 -25.51
N PHE A 80 -28.56 -13.79 -25.27
CA PHE A 80 -28.26 -14.98 -26.04
C PHE A 80 -29.35 -16.05 -25.91
N GLU A 81 -29.78 -16.36 -24.67
CA GLU A 81 -30.84 -17.34 -24.46
C GLU A 81 -32.18 -16.87 -25.06
N ALA A 82 -32.49 -15.57 -25.00
CA ALA A 82 -33.66 -15.00 -25.66
C ALA A 82 -33.61 -15.15 -27.21
N ALA A 83 -32.46 -14.89 -27.83
CA ALA A 83 -32.26 -15.04 -29.28
C ALA A 83 -32.38 -16.50 -29.73
N LYS A 84 -31.91 -17.45 -28.90
CA LYS A 84 -32.01 -18.90 -29.16
C LYS A 84 -33.46 -19.39 -29.18
N LEU A 85 -34.33 -18.84 -28.32
CA LEU A 85 -35.77 -19.15 -28.34
C LEU A 85 -36.44 -18.73 -29.66
N GLN A 86 -35.89 -17.72 -30.35
CA GLN A 86 -36.38 -17.23 -31.63
C GLN A 86 -35.90 -18.07 -32.85
N LYS A 87 -35.22 -19.21 -32.62
CA LYS A 87 -34.66 -20.13 -33.65
C LYS A 87 -33.58 -19.52 -34.58
N MET A 88 -33.02 -18.35 -34.26
CA MET A 88 -31.94 -17.70 -35.03
C MET A 88 -30.54 -18.07 -34.51
N LYS A 89 -30.16 -19.35 -34.62
CA LYS A 89 -28.98 -19.92 -33.91
C LYS A 89 -27.61 -19.29 -34.26
N THR A 90 -27.32 -19.00 -35.53
CA THR A 90 -26.02 -18.44 -35.96
C THR A 90 -25.88 -16.96 -35.61
N ASP A 91 -26.97 -16.19 -35.74
CA ASP A 91 -26.98 -14.77 -35.41
C ASP A 91 -26.85 -14.58 -33.89
N ALA A 92 -27.48 -15.45 -33.08
CA ALA A 92 -27.37 -15.41 -31.62
C ALA A 92 -25.93 -15.52 -31.11
N THR A 93 -25.10 -16.38 -31.70
CA THR A 93 -23.69 -16.52 -31.28
C THR A 93 -22.85 -15.29 -31.62
N GLN A 94 -23.06 -14.67 -32.78
CA GLN A 94 -22.36 -13.44 -33.17
C GLN A 94 -22.80 -12.24 -32.31
N GLU A 95 -24.09 -12.15 -31.98
CA GLU A 95 -24.61 -11.12 -31.08
C GLU A 95 -24.06 -11.25 -29.66
N LEU A 96 -23.93 -12.49 -29.15
CA LEU A 96 -23.30 -12.74 -27.85
C LEU A 96 -21.86 -12.26 -27.84
N GLU A 97 -21.06 -12.65 -28.84
CA GLU A 97 -19.66 -12.22 -28.97
C GLU A 97 -19.55 -10.68 -29.02
N SER A 98 -20.38 -10.04 -29.84
CA SER A 98 -20.45 -8.58 -29.92
C SER A 98 -20.86 -7.92 -28.59
N CYS A 99 -21.76 -8.55 -27.83
CA CYS A 99 -22.17 -8.06 -26.51
C CYS A 99 -21.04 -8.15 -25.49
N VAL A 100 -20.35 -9.30 -25.45
CA VAL A 100 -19.22 -9.54 -24.54
C VAL A 100 -18.07 -8.59 -24.85
N ASN A 101 -17.69 -8.44 -26.13
CA ASN A 101 -16.63 -7.53 -26.54
C ASN A 101 -16.94 -6.08 -26.13
N ARG A 102 -18.17 -5.61 -26.38
CA ARG A 102 -18.59 -4.26 -25.93
C ARG A 102 -18.54 -4.11 -24.41
N SER A 103 -18.99 -5.12 -23.66
CA SER A 103 -18.99 -5.09 -22.19
C SER A 103 -17.56 -5.03 -21.62
N ILE A 104 -16.63 -5.76 -22.24
CA ILE A 104 -15.21 -5.73 -21.89
C ILE A 104 -14.62 -4.36 -22.24
N ASP A 105 -14.88 -3.84 -23.44
CA ASP A 105 -14.39 -2.52 -23.88
C ASP A 105 -14.90 -1.38 -23.00
N ASP A 106 -16.17 -1.43 -22.58
CA ASP A 106 -16.76 -0.49 -21.64
C ASP A 106 -16.07 -0.58 -20.28
N SER A 107 -15.74 -1.79 -19.83
CA SER A 107 -15.04 -2.02 -18.56
C SER A 107 -13.61 -1.49 -18.63
N ILE A 108 -12.86 -1.81 -19.69
CA ILE A 108 -11.50 -1.29 -19.92
C ILE A 108 -11.47 0.24 -19.93
N ARG A 109 -12.48 0.89 -20.54
CA ARG A 109 -12.62 2.35 -20.54
C ARG A 109 -12.83 2.96 -19.14
N ALA A 110 -13.19 2.17 -18.13
CA ALA A 110 -13.28 2.62 -16.75
C ALA A 110 -11.93 2.58 -16.00
N LEU A 111 -10.93 1.83 -16.49
CA LEU A 111 -9.63 1.72 -15.83
C LEU A 111 -8.91 3.07 -15.59
N PRO A 112 -8.94 4.03 -16.53
CA PRO A 112 -8.34 5.35 -16.30
C PRO A 112 -8.92 6.08 -15.09
N TYR A 113 -10.23 5.92 -14.81
CA TYR A 113 -10.85 6.50 -13.62
C TYR A 113 -10.32 5.84 -12.34
N VAL A 114 -10.19 4.51 -12.34
CA VAL A 114 -9.63 3.75 -11.20
C VAL A 114 -8.18 4.18 -10.93
N VAL A 115 -7.37 4.33 -11.98
CA VAL A 115 -6.00 4.86 -11.87
C VAL A 115 -5.99 6.29 -11.33
N GLN A 116 -6.91 7.15 -11.78
CA GLN A 116 -6.99 8.53 -11.30
C GLN A 116 -7.31 8.59 -9.81
N GLN A 117 -8.14 7.68 -9.29
CA GLN A 117 -8.42 7.61 -7.86
C GLN A 117 -7.20 7.18 -7.05
N MET A 118 -6.40 6.24 -7.56
CA MET A 118 -5.15 5.84 -6.93
C MET A 118 -4.14 6.99 -6.91
N LYS A 119 -3.97 7.67 -8.04
CA LYS A 119 -3.11 8.84 -8.18
C LYS A 119 -3.49 9.95 -7.20
N SER A 120 -4.77 10.26 -7.09
CA SER A 120 -5.29 11.24 -6.13
C SER A 120 -4.95 10.86 -4.68
N THR A 121 -5.12 9.58 -4.33
CA THR A 121 -4.81 9.06 -2.98
C THR A 121 -3.31 9.14 -2.67
N LEU A 122 -2.46 8.96 -3.67
CA LEU A 122 -1.01 9.06 -3.54
C LEU A 122 -0.47 10.49 -3.73
N ASN A 123 -1.32 11.48 -4.01
CA ASN A 123 -0.91 12.84 -4.40
C ASN A 123 0.07 12.86 -5.60
N ILE A 124 -0.11 11.94 -6.56
CA ILE A 124 0.67 11.87 -7.80
C ILE A 124 -0.15 12.53 -8.92
N ASN A 125 0.39 13.57 -9.54
CA ASN A 125 -0.19 14.20 -10.73
C ASN A 125 0.04 13.33 -11.99
#